data_AF-A0A429S0A0-F1
#
_entry.id   AF-A0A429S0A0-F1
#
_cell.length_a   1.000
_cell.length_b   1.000
_cell.length_c   1.000
_cell.angle_alpha   90.00
_cell.angle_beta   90.00
_cell.angle_gamma   90.00
#
_symmetry.space_group_name_H-M   'P 1'
#
loop_
_entity.id
_entity.type
_entity.pdbx_description
1 polymer ?
#
loop_
_entity_poly.entity_id
_entity_poly.type
_entity_poly.pdbx_seq_one_letter_code
_entity_poly.pdbx_strand_id
1 'polypeptide(L)'
;MVAAAAGGLGADEFAGFQEEGVDAAAEVGEVEVGREGAGVGGGPAGGLVEEGAQPAVVARALRVRVAGDGLVPAVAEGPRLPPPGSLAQSPFYAVPWERGYHTAMEMRFAEGGFTEPGPGACWMRMRVPLVEGEPVGALDRVLVAADSGNGISAAVDFGRYVFVNSDLTVHLHRHPAGEWVGVQARTSVDPAGIGLADSVLHDEKGPLGRGAQSLFVAPRA
;
A
#
# COMPACT_ATOMS: atom_id res chain seq x y z
N MET A 1 -6.59 5.83 9.41
CA MET A 1 -6.09 4.79 8.50
C MET A 1 -4.67 5.19 8.17
N VAL A 2 -3.71 4.67 8.92
CA VAL A 2 -2.29 4.97 8.79
C VAL A 2 -1.63 3.65 8.44
N ALA A 3 -0.89 3.63 7.33
CA ALA A 3 -0.02 2.56 6.91
C ALA A 3 0.93 2.19 8.06
N ALA A 4 0.69 1.05 8.72
CA ALA A 4 1.51 0.59 9.83
C ALA A 4 2.35 -0.66 9.51
N ALA A 5 2.29 -1.20 8.29
CA ALA A 5 2.76 -2.56 8.02
C ALA A 5 4.01 -2.70 7.11
N ALA A 6 4.44 -1.67 6.37
CA ALA A 6 5.44 -1.88 5.30
C ALA A 6 6.88 -1.46 5.66
N GLY A 7 7.13 -0.89 6.84
CA GLY A 7 8.46 -0.38 7.20
C GLY A 7 9.37 -1.48 7.73
N GLY A 8 10.17 -2.09 6.84
CA GLY A 8 11.26 -2.97 7.25
C GLY A 8 11.89 -3.82 6.14
N LEU A 9 11.26 -4.01 4.97
CA LEU A 9 11.81 -4.88 3.93
C LEU A 9 12.83 -4.14 3.04
N GLY A 10 13.94 -3.70 3.66
CA GLY A 10 15.11 -3.24 2.92
C GLY A 10 15.67 -4.35 2.03
N ALA A 11 16.12 -4.01 0.83
CA ALA A 11 16.76 -4.97 -0.09
C ALA A 11 18.00 -5.67 0.52
N ASP A 12 18.58 -5.09 1.57
CA ASP A 12 19.80 -5.56 2.23
C ASP A 12 19.56 -6.60 3.35
N GLU A 13 18.31 -6.81 3.80
CA GLU A 13 18.01 -7.85 4.81
C GLU A 13 18.01 -9.28 4.24
N PHE A 14 18.15 -9.43 2.92
CA PHE A 14 18.29 -10.72 2.23
C PHE A 14 19.75 -11.20 2.11
N ALA A 15 20.71 -10.54 2.76
CA ALA A 15 22.14 -10.86 2.65
C ALA A 15 22.58 -12.15 3.40
N GLY A 16 21.66 -12.87 4.05
CA GLY A 16 21.97 -13.98 4.97
C GLY A 16 21.54 -15.39 4.52
N PHE A 17 21.20 -15.62 3.26
CA PHE A 17 20.71 -16.94 2.81
C PHE A 17 21.86 -17.87 2.39
N GLN A 18 22.01 -19.00 3.11
CA GLN A 18 22.91 -20.08 2.72
C GLN A 18 22.24 -20.98 1.66
N GLU A 19 22.92 -21.17 0.54
CA GLU A 19 22.55 -22.14 -0.49
C GLU A 19 22.66 -23.57 0.08
N GLU A 20 21.54 -24.28 0.19
CA GLU A 20 21.54 -25.74 0.06
C GLU A 20 20.54 -26.15 -1.02
N GLY A 21 21.08 -26.89 -2.01
CA GLY A 21 20.52 -27.04 -3.33
C GLY A 21 19.11 -27.60 -3.42
N VAL A 22 18.24 -26.85 -4.11
CA VAL A 22 17.39 -27.29 -5.22
C VAL A 22 17.25 -26.07 -6.15
N ASP A 23 17.27 -26.28 -7.47
CA ASP A 23 17.01 -25.28 -8.52
C ASP A 23 15.58 -24.70 -8.40
N ALA A 24 15.34 -23.87 -7.39
CA ALA A 24 14.02 -23.36 -7.04
C ALA A 24 13.70 -22.09 -7.87
N ALA A 25 12.57 -22.11 -8.57
CA ALA A 25 12.09 -20.94 -9.34
C ALA A 25 11.58 -19.79 -8.44
N ALA A 26 11.30 -20.08 -7.17
CA ALA A 26 10.80 -19.12 -6.20
C ALA A 26 11.40 -19.38 -4.82
N GLU A 27 11.75 -18.30 -4.14
CA GLU A 27 12.21 -18.26 -2.76
C GLU A 27 11.07 -17.70 -1.91
N VAL A 28 10.55 -18.53 -0.99
CA VAL A 28 9.51 -18.13 -0.05
C VAL A 28 10.19 -17.65 1.23
N GLY A 29 9.92 -16.41 1.64
CA GLY A 29 10.36 -15.85 2.92
C GLY A 29 9.18 -15.49 3.81
N GLU A 30 9.28 -15.78 5.10
CA GLU A 30 8.35 -15.28 6.11
C GLU A 30 9.09 -14.26 6.98
N VAL A 31 8.50 -13.07 7.14
CA VAL A 31 9.08 -12.00 7.96
C VAL A 31 8.01 -11.54 8.95
N GLU A 32 8.15 -11.94 10.21
CA GLU A 32 7.28 -11.44 11.27
C GLU A 32 7.71 -10.02 11.67
N VAL A 33 6.89 -9.02 11.31
CA VAL A 33 7.15 -7.61 11.66
C VAL A 33 6.33 -7.25 12.89
N GLY A 34 6.92 -7.40 14.07
CA GLY A 34 6.30 -6.94 15.32
C GLY A 34 6.36 -5.41 15.45
N ARG A 35 5.29 -4.69 15.08
CA ARG A 35 5.07 -3.30 15.52
C ARG A 35 3.62 -3.10 15.93
N GLU A 36 3.42 -2.41 17.05
CA GLU A 36 2.08 -2.04 17.52
C GLU A 36 1.46 -0.99 16.57
N GLY A 37 0.24 -1.26 16.10
CA GLY A 37 -0.57 -0.24 15.47
C GLY A 37 -0.98 0.77 16.55
N ALA A 38 -0.57 2.03 16.40
CA ALA A 38 -1.12 3.09 17.23
C ALA A 38 -2.65 3.07 17.08
N GLY A 39 -3.33 2.64 18.13
CA GLY A 39 -4.79 2.74 18.21
C GLY A 39 -5.22 4.17 17.92
N VAL A 40 -6.46 4.33 17.47
CA VAL A 40 -7.09 5.64 17.25
C VAL A 40 -7.22 6.35 18.61
N GLY A 41 -6.12 6.97 19.06
CA GLY A 41 -6.00 7.68 20.32
C GLY A 41 -5.02 8.82 20.12
N GLY A 42 -5.52 10.06 20.14
CA GLY A 42 -4.69 11.25 20.04
C GLY A 42 -3.75 11.35 21.23
N GLY A 43 -2.46 11.10 21.00
CA GLY A 43 -1.37 11.32 21.93
C GLY A 43 -0.04 11.44 21.18
N PRO A 44 0.94 12.20 21.71
CA PRO A 44 2.19 12.45 21.01
C PRO A 44 2.96 11.14 20.75
N ALA A 45 3.38 10.97 19.49
CA ALA A 45 4.13 9.82 19.03
C ALA A 45 5.48 9.71 19.75
N GLY A 46 5.62 8.65 20.55
CA GLY A 46 6.84 8.33 21.29
C GLY A 46 6.56 7.18 22.25
N GLY A 47 6.50 5.95 21.72
CA GLY A 47 6.35 4.73 22.51
C GLY A 47 7.52 3.79 22.26
N LEU A 48 8.38 3.64 23.26
CA LEU A 48 9.40 2.60 23.33
C LEU A 48 8.70 1.23 23.32
N VAL A 49 9.26 0.27 22.57
CA VAL A 49 8.77 -1.11 22.54
C VAL A 49 8.95 -1.72 23.93
N GLU A 50 7.86 -2.09 24.62
CA GLU A 50 7.96 -2.91 25.84
C GLU A 50 8.25 -4.37 25.47
N GLU A 51 9.17 -4.98 26.20
CA GLU A 51 9.57 -6.38 26.05
C GLU A 51 8.38 -7.29 26.46
N GLY A 52 7.78 -8.00 25.50
CA GLY A 52 6.62 -8.90 25.72
C GLY A 52 5.33 -8.56 24.95
N ALA A 53 5.33 -7.54 24.09
CA ALA A 53 4.16 -7.18 23.27
C ALA A 53 3.82 -8.24 22.19
N GLN A 54 2.52 -8.46 21.94
CA GLN A 54 2.07 -9.31 20.83
C GLN A 54 2.25 -8.61 19.48
N PRO A 55 2.58 -9.35 18.38
CA PRO A 55 2.68 -8.76 17.05
C PRO A 55 1.34 -8.16 16.61
N ALA A 56 1.31 -6.89 16.19
CA ALA A 56 0.08 -6.30 15.64
C ALA A 56 -0.08 -6.52 14.13
N VAL A 57 1.00 -6.91 13.43
CA VAL A 57 0.99 -7.25 12.00
C VAL A 57 1.94 -8.42 11.75
N VAL A 58 1.62 -9.27 10.78
CA VAL A 58 2.54 -10.28 10.23
C VAL A 58 2.60 -10.08 8.72
N ALA A 59 3.81 -10.16 8.15
CA ALA A 59 4.03 -10.03 6.72
C ALA A 59 4.62 -11.33 6.15
N ARG A 60 4.24 -11.66 4.92
CA ARG A 60 4.79 -12.81 4.19
C ARG A 60 5.11 -12.39 2.77
N ALA A 61 6.27 -12.79 2.29
CA ALA A 61 6.76 -12.40 0.99
C ALA A 61 7.25 -13.60 0.18
N LEU A 62 6.80 -13.68 -1.07
CA LEU A 62 7.31 -14.64 -2.04
C LEU A 62 8.10 -13.88 -3.09
N ARG A 63 9.37 -14.24 -3.27
CA ARG A 63 10.20 -13.69 -4.34
C ARG A 63 10.39 -14.74 -5.43
N VAL A 64 10.06 -14.37 -6.66
CA VAL A 64 10.29 -15.22 -7.83
C VAL A 64 11.60 -14.82 -8.48
N ARG A 65 12.41 -15.82 -8.88
CA ARG A 65 13.69 -15.59 -9.56
C ARG A 65 13.45 -14.94 -10.92
N VAL A 66 14.23 -13.90 -11.23
CA VAL A 66 14.24 -13.29 -12.56
C VAL A 66 15.09 -14.15 -13.49
N ALA A 67 14.50 -14.63 -14.58
CA ALA A 67 15.19 -15.49 -15.55
C ALA A 67 16.18 -14.73 -16.45
N GLY A 68 15.93 -13.44 -16.71
CA GLY A 68 16.72 -12.58 -17.59
C GLY A 68 15.86 -11.70 -18.48
N ASP A 69 16.42 -10.58 -18.96
CA ASP A 69 15.69 -9.60 -19.77
C ASP A 69 15.43 -10.12 -21.19
N GLY A 70 14.21 -9.91 -21.69
CA GLY A 70 13.83 -10.22 -23.07
C GLY A 70 13.69 -11.71 -23.40
N LEU A 71 13.80 -12.61 -22.42
CA LEU A 71 13.64 -14.05 -22.63
C LEU A 71 12.17 -14.47 -22.89
N VAL A 72 11.22 -13.66 -22.42
CA VAL A 72 9.78 -13.84 -22.62
C VAL A 72 9.18 -12.57 -23.24
N PRO A 73 8.17 -12.69 -24.12
CA PRO A 73 7.51 -11.53 -24.70
C PRO A 73 6.80 -10.71 -23.61
N ALA A 74 6.93 -9.39 -23.69
CA ALA A 74 6.18 -8.51 -22.82
C ALA A 74 4.70 -8.52 -23.20
N VAL A 75 3.84 -8.83 -22.23
CA VAL A 75 2.38 -8.68 -22.35
C VAL A 75 2.00 -7.43 -21.57
N ALA A 76 1.51 -6.41 -22.28
CA ALA A 76 1.00 -5.19 -21.65
C ALA A 76 -0.46 -5.40 -21.27
N GLU A 77 -0.75 -5.39 -19.98
CA GLU A 77 -2.12 -5.51 -19.48
C GLU A 77 -2.75 -4.13 -19.25
N GLY A 78 -4.03 -4.01 -19.62
CA GLY A 78 -4.93 -2.96 -19.13
C GLY A 78 -4.71 -1.53 -19.67
N PRO A 79 -5.68 -0.64 -19.40
CA PRO A 79 -5.56 0.78 -19.71
C PRO A 79 -4.49 1.45 -18.84
N ARG A 80 -3.90 2.52 -19.37
CA ARG A 80 -2.98 3.38 -18.60
C ARG A 80 -3.74 4.56 -18.00
N LEU A 81 -3.34 4.96 -16.80
CA LEU A 81 -3.79 6.23 -16.23
C LEU A 81 -3.12 7.40 -16.96
N PRO A 82 -3.75 8.59 -17.01
CA PRO A 82 -3.07 9.82 -17.40
C PRO A 82 -1.79 10.00 -16.56
N PRO A 83 -0.69 10.50 -17.15
CA PRO A 83 0.57 10.65 -16.43
C PRO A 83 0.41 11.62 -15.24
N PRO A 84 1.12 11.40 -14.12
CA PRO A 84 0.98 12.24 -12.93
C PRO A 84 1.29 13.71 -13.22
N GLY A 85 2.24 13.99 -14.13
CA GLY A 85 2.63 15.33 -14.56
C GLY A 85 1.52 16.14 -15.25
N SER A 86 0.48 15.51 -15.81
CA SER A 86 -0.65 16.22 -16.43
C SER A 86 -1.79 16.52 -15.45
N LEU A 87 -1.69 16.05 -14.21
CA LEU A 87 -2.72 16.18 -13.19
C LEU A 87 -2.31 17.23 -12.16
N ALA A 88 -3.29 17.99 -11.68
CA ALA A 88 -3.09 18.90 -10.57
C ALA A 88 -2.87 18.11 -9.27
N GLN A 89 -2.15 18.71 -8.31
CA GLN A 89 -2.09 18.17 -6.96
C GLN A 89 -3.48 18.22 -6.32
N SER A 90 -3.93 17.07 -5.81
CA SER A 90 -5.20 16.95 -5.11
C SER A 90 -5.00 17.29 -3.63
N PRO A 91 -5.82 18.18 -3.05
CA PRO A 91 -5.80 18.41 -1.62
C PRO A 91 -6.32 17.18 -0.88
N PHE A 92 -5.75 16.91 0.30
CA PHE A 92 -6.35 15.97 1.24
C PHE A 92 -7.60 16.58 1.88
N TYR A 93 -8.49 15.76 2.42
CA TYR A 93 -9.58 16.28 3.26
C TYR A 93 -9.01 16.91 4.53
N ALA A 94 -9.75 17.86 5.11
CA ALA A 94 -9.33 18.52 6.33
C ALA A 94 -9.20 17.50 7.47
N VAL A 95 -8.02 17.47 8.09
CA VAL A 95 -7.73 16.64 9.26
C VAL A 95 -7.23 17.54 10.40
N PRO A 96 -7.48 17.18 11.66
CA PRO A 96 -7.16 18.04 12.81
C PRO A 96 -5.66 18.03 13.18
N TRP A 97 -4.85 17.21 12.51
CA TRP A 97 -3.43 17.03 12.83
C TRP A 97 -2.56 17.81 11.84
N GLU A 98 -1.49 18.46 12.31
CA GLU A 98 -0.57 19.22 11.44
C GLU A 98 0.35 18.35 10.58
N ARG A 99 0.68 17.15 11.06
CA ARG A 99 1.53 16.19 10.37
C ARG A 99 0.88 14.82 10.38
N GLY A 100 1.05 14.09 9.29
CA GLY A 100 0.60 12.71 9.17
C GLY A 100 0.67 12.26 7.71
N TYR A 101 -0.11 11.23 7.38
CA TYR A 101 -0.15 10.68 6.02
C TYR A 101 -0.44 11.76 4.96
N HIS A 102 -1.36 12.67 5.27
CA HIS A 102 -1.77 13.79 4.42
C HIS A 102 -0.64 14.79 4.07
N THR A 103 0.40 14.92 4.92
CA THR A 103 1.60 15.73 4.62
C THR A 103 2.76 14.89 4.11
N ALA A 104 2.78 13.59 4.41
CA ALA A 104 3.83 12.65 4.00
C ALA A 104 3.68 12.22 2.54
N MET A 105 2.50 12.38 1.94
CA MET A 105 2.19 11.97 0.58
C MET A 105 1.84 13.17 -0.31
N GLU A 106 2.33 13.15 -1.54
CA GLU A 106 1.73 13.90 -2.64
C GLU A 106 0.73 13.02 -3.37
N MET A 107 -0.44 13.58 -3.66
CA MET A 107 -1.54 12.85 -4.29
C MET A 107 -2.08 13.63 -5.48
N ARG A 108 -2.41 12.91 -6.57
CA ARG A 108 -3.02 13.47 -7.78
C ARG A 108 -4.09 12.50 -8.29
N PHE A 109 -5.35 12.82 -8.07
CA PHE A 109 -6.46 12.02 -8.59
C PHE A 109 -6.56 12.18 -10.11
N ALA A 110 -6.61 11.05 -10.81
CA ALA A 110 -6.98 10.95 -12.20
C ALA A 110 -8.51 10.77 -12.35
N GLU A 111 -9.14 10.09 -11.38
CA GLU A 111 -10.59 9.84 -11.33
C GLU A 111 -11.05 9.84 -9.87
N GLY A 112 -12.20 10.46 -9.58
CA GLY A 112 -12.75 10.58 -8.22
C GLY A 112 -11.96 11.54 -7.33
N GLY A 113 -12.11 11.39 -6.02
CA GLY A 113 -11.45 12.22 -5.01
C GLY A 113 -11.79 11.79 -3.59
N PHE A 114 -11.03 12.25 -2.59
CA PHE A 114 -11.26 11.84 -1.20
C PHE A 114 -12.65 12.17 -0.63
N THR A 115 -13.32 13.16 -1.20
CA THR A 115 -14.67 13.58 -0.79
C THR A 115 -15.77 13.03 -1.69
N GLU A 116 -15.41 12.18 -2.66
CA GLU A 116 -16.32 11.58 -3.63
C GLU A 116 -16.45 10.08 -3.35
N PRO A 117 -17.65 9.59 -2.96
CA PRO A 117 -17.84 8.17 -2.75
C PRO A 117 -17.72 7.36 -4.05
N GLY A 118 -17.13 6.17 -3.97
CA GLY A 118 -17.08 5.21 -5.07
C GLY A 118 -15.66 4.90 -5.56
N PRO A 119 -15.52 4.28 -6.75
CA PRO A 119 -14.22 3.98 -7.35
C PRO A 119 -13.37 5.22 -7.59
N GLY A 120 -12.05 5.08 -7.52
CA GLY A 120 -11.12 6.18 -7.72
C GLY A 120 -9.78 5.73 -8.28
N ALA A 121 -9.07 6.66 -8.92
CA ALA A 121 -7.71 6.46 -9.41
C ALA A 121 -6.82 7.62 -8.95
N CYS A 122 -5.76 7.31 -8.21
CA CYS A 122 -4.88 8.32 -7.63
C CYS A 122 -3.41 7.96 -7.79
N TRP A 123 -2.62 8.91 -8.27
CA TRP A 123 -1.16 8.86 -8.22
C TRP A 123 -0.67 9.33 -6.86
N MET A 124 0.24 8.57 -6.28
CA MET A 124 0.81 8.80 -4.96
C MET A 124 2.33 8.85 -5.05
N ARG A 125 2.94 9.80 -4.33
CA ARG A 125 4.40 9.90 -4.17
C ARG A 125 4.74 10.21 -2.72
N MET A 126 5.64 9.42 -2.16
CA MET A 126 6.17 9.65 -0.82
C MET A 126 7.05 10.91 -0.80
N ARG A 127 6.85 11.79 0.19
CA ARG A 127 7.64 13.00 0.42
C ARG A 127 8.70 12.82 1.51
N VAL A 128 8.57 11.75 2.30
CA VAL A 128 9.42 11.43 3.44
C VAL A 128 9.73 9.93 3.42
N PRO A 129 10.85 9.49 4.02
CA PRO A 129 11.13 8.06 4.12
C PRO A 129 10.13 7.35 5.02
N LEU A 130 9.91 6.05 4.74
CA LEU A 130 9.00 5.22 5.53
C LEU A 130 9.55 4.93 6.93
N VAL A 131 10.85 4.64 6.99
CA VAL A 131 11.62 4.48 8.23
C VAL A 131 12.72 5.53 8.24
N GLU A 132 12.88 6.22 9.36
CA GLU A 132 13.90 7.24 9.52
C GLU A 132 15.31 6.63 9.37
N GLY A 133 16.16 7.29 8.57
CA GLY A 133 17.52 6.82 8.30
C GLY A 133 17.63 5.74 7.22
N GLU A 134 16.52 5.18 6.73
CA GLU A 134 16.52 4.19 5.66
C GLU A 134 16.22 4.82 4.29
N PRO A 135 16.91 4.40 3.22
CA PRO A 135 16.58 4.82 1.87
C PRO A 135 15.22 4.26 1.44
N VAL A 136 14.45 5.03 0.67
CA VAL A 136 13.14 4.56 0.16
C VAL A 136 13.33 3.61 -1.02
N GLY A 137 13.01 2.33 -0.80
CA GLY A 137 12.99 1.29 -1.81
C GLY A 137 11.84 1.43 -2.80
N ALA A 138 11.98 0.79 -3.97
CA ALA A 138 10.92 0.77 -4.97
C ALA A 138 9.68 0.01 -4.49
N LEU A 139 9.87 -1.05 -3.70
CA LEU A 139 8.77 -1.82 -3.12
C LEU A 139 8.06 -1.03 -2.03
N ASP A 140 8.78 -0.28 -1.18
CA ASP A 140 8.19 0.57 -0.14
C ASP A 140 7.17 1.54 -0.73
N ARG A 141 7.53 2.21 -1.84
CA ARG A 141 6.61 3.13 -2.54
C ARG A 141 5.32 2.44 -2.95
N VAL A 142 5.43 1.22 -3.47
CA VAL A 142 4.26 0.46 -3.91
C VAL A 142 3.42 0.00 -2.74
N LEU A 143 4.02 -0.55 -1.69
CA LEU A 143 3.28 -1.05 -0.52
C LEU A 143 2.59 0.10 0.25
N VAL A 144 3.27 1.24 0.42
CA VAL A 144 2.69 2.44 1.06
C VAL A 144 1.51 3.00 0.27
N ALA A 145 1.59 2.99 -1.07
CA ALA A 145 0.48 3.42 -1.92
C ALA A 145 -0.66 2.39 -1.93
N ALA A 146 -0.34 1.09 -2.04
CA ALA A 146 -1.32 0.01 -2.12
C ALA A 146 -2.23 -0.07 -0.89
N ASP A 147 -1.73 0.30 0.29
CA ASP A 147 -2.55 0.37 1.52
C ASP A 147 -3.68 1.42 1.43
N SER A 148 -3.60 2.37 0.50
CA SER A 148 -4.61 3.40 0.28
C SER A 148 -5.78 2.97 -0.60
N GLY A 149 -5.81 1.73 -1.09
CA GLY A 149 -6.88 1.23 -1.96
C GLY A 149 -8.28 1.54 -1.43
N ASN A 150 -8.58 1.08 -0.21
CA ASN A 150 -9.84 1.36 0.48
C ASN A 150 -10.14 2.85 0.64
N GLY A 151 -9.14 3.66 1.01
CA GLY A 151 -9.31 5.10 1.20
C GLY A 151 -9.57 5.86 -0.10
N ILE A 152 -8.94 5.43 -1.20
CA ILE A 152 -9.11 6.00 -2.55
C ILE A 152 -10.47 5.62 -3.13
N SER A 153 -10.97 4.43 -2.82
CA SER A 153 -12.26 3.94 -3.29
C SER A 153 -13.33 3.86 -2.21
N ALA A 154 -13.36 4.80 -1.28
CA ALA A 154 -14.30 4.79 -0.16
C ALA A 154 -15.75 4.75 -0.67
N ALA A 155 -16.43 3.61 -0.51
CA ALA A 155 -17.78 3.40 -1.05
C ALA A 155 -18.91 3.90 -0.13
N VAL A 156 -18.60 4.19 1.14
CA VAL A 156 -19.56 4.61 2.16
C VAL A 156 -19.08 5.85 2.90
N ASP A 157 -20.02 6.62 3.44
CA ASP A 157 -19.74 7.87 4.18
C ASP A 157 -18.90 7.59 5.44
N PHE A 158 -17.64 8.05 5.43
CA PHE A 158 -16.72 7.90 6.57
C PHE A 158 -17.18 8.63 7.83
N GLY A 159 -18.08 9.62 7.73
CA GLY A 159 -18.70 10.27 8.89
C GLY A 159 -19.73 9.39 9.59
N ARG A 160 -20.29 8.40 8.89
CA ARG A 160 -21.34 7.49 9.41
C ARG A 160 -20.86 6.08 9.66
N TYR A 161 -19.83 5.64 8.94
CA TYR A 161 -19.32 4.28 8.99
C TYR A 161 -17.81 4.27 9.27
N VAL A 162 -17.34 3.20 9.88
CA VAL A 162 -15.94 2.80 9.85
C VAL A 162 -15.77 1.72 8.79
N PHE A 163 -14.65 1.77 8.08
CA PHE A 163 -14.24 0.75 7.13
C PHE A 163 -12.73 0.54 7.29
N VAL A 164 -12.33 -0.62 7.81
CA VAL A 164 -10.97 -0.90 8.26
C VAL A 164 -10.35 -1.98 7.38
N ASN A 165 -9.12 -1.73 6.91
CA ASN A 165 -8.31 -2.74 6.24
C ASN A 165 -7.93 -3.81 7.28
N SER A 166 -8.40 -5.04 7.11
CA SER A 166 -8.01 -6.17 7.96
C SER A 166 -6.75 -6.87 7.46
N ASP A 167 -6.47 -6.75 6.16
CA ASP A 167 -5.27 -7.26 5.51
C ASP A 167 -4.85 -6.36 4.33
N LEU A 168 -3.70 -6.70 3.73
CA LEU A 168 -3.28 -6.22 2.43
C LEU A 168 -2.51 -7.35 1.72
N THR A 169 -2.95 -7.69 0.50
CA THR A 169 -2.23 -8.60 -0.39
C THR A 169 -1.82 -7.88 -1.66
N VAL A 170 -0.56 -7.99 -2.05
CA VAL A 170 -0.01 -7.35 -3.26
C VAL A 170 0.69 -8.38 -4.13
N HIS A 171 0.34 -8.40 -5.41
CA HIS A 171 1.01 -9.24 -6.43
C HIS A 171 1.58 -8.35 -7.52
N LEU A 172 2.89 -8.42 -7.72
CA LEU A 172 3.59 -7.66 -8.76
C LEU A 172 4.12 -8.62 -9.82
N HIS A 173 3.87 -8.30 -11.09
CA HIS A 173 4.40 -9.07 -12.22
C HIS A 173 5.69 -8.46 -12.80
N ARG A 174 6.11 -7.30 -12.29
CA ARG A 174 7.35 -6.63 -12.68
C ARG A 174 7.87 -5.75 -11.55
N HIS A 175 9.14 -5.40 -11.62
CA HIS A 175 9.72 -4.43 -10.71
C HIS A 175 9.10 -3.03 -10.91
N PRO A 176 8.81 -2.30 -9.80
CA PRO A 176 8.33 -0.93 -9.88
C PRO A 176 9.43 0.02 -10.38
N ALA A 177 9.04 1.05 -11.14
CA ALA A 177 9.93 2.09 -11.63
C ALA A 177 9.44 3.49 -11.24
N GLY A 178 10.37 4.42 -11.04
CA GLY A 178 10.06 5.81 -10.73
C GLY A 178 9.62 6.04 -9.27
N GLU A 179 9.10 7.24 -9.03
CA GLU A 179 8.67 7.72 -7.71
C GLU A 179 7.15 7.67 -7.51
N TRP A 180 6.40 7.65 -8.61
CA TRP A 180 4.94 7.69 -8.61
C TRP A 180 4.35 6.29 -8.66
N VAL A 181 3.40 6.02 -7.78
CA VAL A 181 2.58 4.80 -7.81
C VAL A 181 1.13 5.19 -7.98
N GLY A 182 0.50 4.68 -9.03
CA GLY A 182 -0.92 4.86 -9.30
C GLY A 182 -1.72 3.74 -8.67
N VAL A 183 -2.80 4.08 -8.00
CA VAL A 183 -3.74 3.12 -7.40
C VAL A 183 -5.10 3.40 -8.02
N GLN A 184 -5.57 2.48 -8.86
CA GLN A 184 -6.93 2.49 -9.39
C GLN A 184 -7.74 1.44 -8.64
N ALA A 185 -8.62 1.89 -7.75
CA ALA A 185 -9.31 1.04 -6.79
C ALA A 185 -10.83 1.14 -6.89
N ARG A 186 -11.49 0.08 -6.44
CA ARG A 186 -12.94 0.02 -6.22
C ARG A 186 -13.22 -0.78 -4.96
N THR A 187 -14.31 -0.46 -4.28
CA THR A 187 -14.75 -1.14 -3.07
C THR A 187 -16.14 -1.71 -3.26
N SER A 188 -16.35 -2.95 -2.81
CA SER A 188 -17.65 -3.60 -2.69
C SER A 188 -17.94 -3.92 -1.23
N VAL A 189 -19.17 -3.71 -0.77
CA VAL A 189 -19.57 -3.94 0.63
C VAL A 189 -20.90 -4.67 0.67
N ASP A 190 -20.95 -5.77 1.41
CA ASP A 190 -22.17 -6.50 1.74
C ASP A 190 -22.89 -5.86 2.94
N PRO A 191 -24.24 -5.86 3.01
CA PRO A 191 -24.98 -5.32 4.15
C PRO A 191 -24.61 -5.93 5.52
N ALA A 192 -23.98 -7.10 5.56
CA ALA A 192 -23.45 -7.71 6.79
C ALA A 192 -22.13 -7.06 7.28
N GLY A 193 -21.61 -6.04 6.59
CA GLY A 193 -20.39 -5.33 7.01
C GLY A 193 -19.08 -5.99 6.54
N ILE A 194 -19.17 -6.87 5.54
CA ILE A 194 -18.01 -7.53 4.92
C ILE A 194 -17.73 -6.80 3.60
N GLY A 195 -16.49 -6.33 3.42
CA GLY A 195 -16.11 -5.62 2.20
C GLY A 195 -14.80 -6.11 1.59
N LEU A 196 -14.59 -5.68 0.36
CA LEU A 196 -13.37 -5.90 -0.40
C LEU A 196 -13.02 -4.62 -1.15
N ALA A 197 -11.80 -4.13 -0.97
CA ALA A 197 -11.19 -3.17 -1.89
C ALA A 197 -10.20 -3.90 -2.80
N ASP A 198 -10.38 -3.81 -4.12
CA ASP A 198 -9.43 -4.33 -5.11
C ASP A 198 -8.86 -3.20 -5.95
N SER A 199 -7.57 -3.33 -6.31
CA SER A 199 -6.84 -2.29 -7.03
C SER A 199 -5.96 -2.83 -8.15
N VAL A 200 -5.84 -2.04 -9.22
CA VAL A 200 -4.71 -2.10 -10.16
C VAL A 200 -3.64 -1.14 -9.67
N LEU A 201 -2.41 -1.62 -9.58
CA LEU A 201 -1.24 -0.82 -9.23
C LEU A 201 -0.50 -0.43 -10.50
N HIS A 202 -0.17 0.85 -10.63
CA HIS A 202 0.51 1.44 -11.78
C HIS A 202 1.84 2.09 -11.36
N ASP A 203 2.79 2.09 -12.28
CA ASP A 203 3.80 3.14 -12.34
C ASP A 203 3.69 3.84 -13.71
N GLU A 204 4.60 4.77 -14.00
CA GLU A 204 4.56 5.55 -15.25
C GLU A 204 4.68 4.71 -16.54
N LYS A 205 5.12 3.44 -16.45
CA LYS A 205 5.14 2.50 -17.58
C LYS A 205 3.78 1.81 -17.81
N GLY A 206 2.84 1.91 -16.87
CA GLY A 206 1.52 1.27 -16.91
C GLY A 206 1.27 0.38 -15.69
N PRO A 207 0.29 -0.54 -15.76
CA PRO A 207 0.06 -1.52 -14.69
C PRO A 207 1.33 -2.31 -14.35
N LEU A 208 1.54 -2.60 -13.06
CA LEU A 208 2.62 -3.46 -12.56
C LEU A 208 2.15 -4.59 -11.65
N GLY A 209 0.89 -4.57 -11.24
CA GLY A 209 0.38 -5.52 -10.25
C GLY A 209 -1.04 -5.23 -9.79
N ARG A 210 -1.43 -5.96 -8.75
CA ARG A 210 -2.75 -5.89 -8.11
C ARG A 210 -2.59 -5.78 -6.59
N GLY A 211 -3.51 -5.07 -5.96
CA GLY A 211 -3.69 -5.05 -4.52
C GLY A 211 -5.10 -5.48 -4.13
N ALA A 212 -5.26 -6.13 -2.98
CA ALA A 212 -6.55 -6.46 -2.40
C ALA A 212 -6.52 -6.28 -0.88
N GLN A 213 -7.63 -5.81 -0.32
CA GLN A 213 -7.82 -5.59 1.12
C GLN A 213 -9.20 -6.10 1.55
N SER A 214 -9.23 -7.05 2.48
CA SER A 214 -10.46 -7.44 3.18
C SER A 214 -10.87 -6.31 4.14
N LEU A 215 -12.14 -5.96 4.14
CA LEU A 215 -12.66 -4.84 4.93
C LEU A 215 -13.69 -5.29 5.96
N PHE A 216 -13.52 -4.77 7.18
CA PHE A 216 -14.59 -4.72 8.17
C PHE A 216 -15.30 -3.38 8.07
N VAL A 217 -16.63 -3.40 7.90
CA VAL A 217 -17.46 -2.19 7.75
C VAL A 217 -18.57 -2.20 8.81
N ALA A 218 -18.71 -1.11 9.56
CA ALA A 218 -19.73 -0.98 10.59
C ALA A 218 -20.18 0.49 10.77
N PRO A 219 -21.38 0.74 11.32
CA PRO A 219 -21.77 2.09 11.75
C PRO A 219 -20.80 2.64 12.81
N ARG A 220 -20.59 3.95 12.80
CA ARG A 220 -19.92 4.66 13.89
C ARG A 220 -20.83 4.76 15.10
N ALA A 221 -20.26 4.54 16.29
CA ALA A 221 -20.91 4.77 17.57
C ALA A 221 -20.99 6.26 17.90
#